data_AF-A0A534X8N6-F1
#
_entry.id   AF-A0A534X8N6-F1
#
_cell.length_a   1.000
_cell.length_b   1.000
_cell.length_c   1.000
_cell.angle_alpha   90.00
_cell.angle_beta   90.00
_cell.angle_gamma   90.00
#
_symmetry.space_group_name_H-M   'P 1'
#
loop_
_entity.id
_entity.type
_entity.pdbx_description
1 polymer ?
#
loop_
_entity_poly.entity_id
_entity_poly.type
_entity_poly.pdbx_seq_one_letter_code
_entity_poly.pdbx_strand_id
1 'polypeptide(L)' 'MAMALRVIAGREQRGWLAPLGEADVLAPGAWVALEHRLDEAPAAPAEFAVVQSRRHGRTAVTLLARREGPR' A
#
# COMPACT_ATOMS: atom_id res chain seq x y z
N MET A 1 17.78 -3.98 -6.99
CA MET A 1 16.95 -3.16 -7.90
C MET A 1 15.56 -3.13 -7.31
N ALA A 2 15.08 -1.99 -6.78
CA ALA A 2 13.75 -1.92 -6.16
C ALA A 2 12.68 -1.74 -7.25
N MET A 3 11.67 -2.62 -7.26
CA MET A 3 10.53 -2.52 -8.17
C MET A 3 9.45 -1.66 -7.51
N ALA A 4 8.94 -0.64 -8.21
CA ALA A 4 7.85 0.20 -7.77
C ALA A 4 6.55 -0.22 -8.47
N LEU A 5 5.55 -0.67 -7.71
CA LEU A 5 4.22 -0.96 -8.24
C LEU A 5 3.28 0.21 -7.91
N ARG A 6 2.68 0.80 -8.94
CA ARG A 6 1.62 1.80 -8.76
C ARG A 6 0.27 1.09 -8.84
N VAL A 7 -0.45 1.04 -7.72
CA VAL A 7 -1.82 0.52 -7.69
C VAL A 7 -2.79 1.69 -7.51
N ILE A 8 -3.55 2.02 -8.56
CA ILE A 8 -4.66 2.97 -8.49
C ILE A 8 -5.91 2.13 -8.27
N ALA A 9 -6.39 2.07 -7.02
CA ALA A 9 -7.57 1.29 -6.72
C ALA A 9 -8.81 2.20 -6.66
N GLY A 10 -9.95 1.68 -7.12
CA GLY A 10 -11.23 2.40 -7.27
C GLY A 10 -12.08 2.43 -6.00
N ARG A 11 -13.34 2.85 -6.12
CA ARG A 11 -14.26 3.27 -5.03
C ARG A 11 -14.70 2.20 -4.01
N GLU A 12 -14.23 0.97 -4.09
CA GLU A 12 -14.46 -0.05 -3.06
C GLU A 12 -13.15 -0.77 -2.73
N GLN A 13 -12.53 -0.40 -1.61
CA GLN A 13 -11.25 -0.96 -1.19
C GLN A 13 -11.27 -1.32 0.29
N ARG A 14 -11.85 -2.48 0.59
CA ARG A 14 -11.58 -3.14 1.85
C ARG A 14 -10.80 -4.41 1.56
N GLY A 15 -9.58 -4.50 2.09
CA GLY A 15 -8.88 -5.77 2.26
C GLY A 15 -8.02 -6.30 1.12
N TRP A 16 -7.75 -5.56 0.03
CA TRP A 16 -6.90 -6.07 -1.08
C TRP A 16 -5.39 -5.97 -0.80
N LEU A 17 -4.96 -5.14 0.17
CA LEU A 17 -3.54 -5.02 0.52
C LEU A 17 -3.00 -6.31 1.17
N ALA A 18 -3.80 -7.03 1.96
CA ALA A 18 -3.37 -8.27 2.60
C ALA A 18 -3.04 -9.37 1.57
N PRO A 19 -3.91 -9.67 0.58
CA PRO A 19 -3.57 -10.57 -0.52
C PRO A 19 -2.31 -10.20 -1.29
N LEU A 20 -1.98 -8.91 -1.44
CA LEU A 20 -0.73 -8.49 -2.10
C LEU A 20 0.52 -8.77 -1.27
N GLY A 21 0.40 -8.74 0.07
CA GLY A 21 1.48 -9.15 0.96
C GLY A 21 1.71 -10.66 0.92
N GLU A 22 0.62 -11.43 0.78
CA GLU A 22 0.63 -12.90 0.77
C GLU A 22 1.01 -13.51 -0.59
N ALA A 23 0.63 -12.88 -1.71
CA ALA A 23 0.78 -13.47 -3.05
C ALA A 23 2.21 -13.50 -3.60
N ASP A 24 3.22 -13.09 -2.81
CA ASP A 24 4.64 -12.99 -3.19
C ASP A 24 4.95 -12.21 -4.48
N VAL A 25 3.99 -11.43 -4.97
CA VAL A 25 4.12 -10.60 -6.19
C VAL A 25 4.98 -9.36 -6.00
N LEU A 26 5.30 -8.98 -4.76
CA LEU A 26 6.08 -7.80 -4.41
C LEU A 26 7.41 -8.21 -3.79
N ALA A 27 8.57 -7.84 -4.35
CA ALA A 27 9.83 -8.15 -3.68
C ALA A 27 9.92 -7.53 -2.26
N PRO A 28 10.72 -8.10 -1.34
CA PRO A 28 11.07 -7.42 -0.09
C PRO A 28 11.58 -6.00 -0.37
N GLY A 29 11.09 -5.02 0.40
CA GLY A 29 11.42 -3.61 0.19
C GLY A 29 10.73 -2.95 -1.02
N ALA A 30 9.79 -3.64 -1.71
CA ALA A 30 8.97 -3.03 -2.75
C ALA A 30 8.01 -1.98 -2.19
N TRP A 31 7.64 -1.02 -3.03
CA TRP A 31 6.79 0.12 -2.66
C TRP A 31 5.44 0.03 -3.36
N VAL A 32 4.38 0.35 -2.63
CA VAL A 32 3.01 0.45 -3.12
C VAL A 32 2.51 1.87 -2.83
N ALA A 33 2.16 2.60 -3.88
CA ALA A 33 1.45 3.87 -3.74
C ALA A 33 -0.06 3.61 -3.86
N LEU A 34 -0.82 4.10 -2.88
CA LEU A 34 -2.24 3.86 -2.76
C LEU A 34 -3.00 5.19 -2.68
N GLU A 35 -3.83 5.46 -3.69
CA GLU A 35 -4.81 6.54 -3.66
C GLU A 35 -6.14 6.09 -3.04
N HIS A 36 -6.64 6.82 -2.06
CA HIS A 36 -7.88 6.53 -1.34
C HIS A 36 -8.59 7.81 -0.89
N ARG A 37 -9.86 7.70 -0.46
CA ARG A 37 -10.56 8.81 0.19
C ARG A 37 -10.09 8.97 1.64
N LEU A 38 -10.15 10.18 2.19
CA LEU A 38 -9.69 10.45 3.56
C LEU A 38 -10.47 9.70 4.64
N ASP A 39 -11.77 9.53 4.44
CA ASP A 39 -12.70 8.78 5.31
C ASP A 39 -12.57 7.26 5.16
N GLU A 40 -11.82 6.80 4.15
CA GLU A 40 -11.61 5.39 3.82
C GLU A 40 -10.12 5.03 3.90
N ALA A 41 -9.40 5.63 4.85
CA ALA A 41 -7.97 5.34 5.02
C ALA A 41 -7.74 3.83 5.21
N PRO A 42 -6.93 3.20 4.34
CA PRO A 42 -6.69 1.77 4.41
C PRO A 42 -5.86 1.46 5.65
N ALA A 43 -6.27 0.44 6.40
CA ALA A 43 -5.41 -0.14 7.42
C ALA A 43 -4.24 -0.83 6.72
N ALA A 44 -3.01 -0.44 7.06
CA ALA A 44 -1.82 -1.12 6.56
C ALA A 44 -1.71 -2.52 7.21
N PRO A 45 -1.66 -3.61 6.44
CA PRO A 45 -1.40 -4.95 6.96
C PRO A 45 -0.01 -5.06 7.63
N ALA A 46 0.22 -6.14 8.39
CA ALA A 46 1.46 -6.36 9.14
C ALA A 46 2.71 -6.51 8.25
N GLU A 47 2.52 -6.81 6.97
CA GLU A 47 3.56 -6.98 5.96
C GLU A 47 4.03 -5.65 5.40
N PHE A 48 3.30 -4.56 5.67
CA PHE A 48 3.57 -3.23 5.13
C PHE A 48 3.83 -2.20 6.24
N ALA A 49 4.72 -1.27 5.94
CA ALA A 49 4.93 -0.07 6.73
C ALA A 49 4.45 1.16 5.93
N VAL A 50 3.68 2.04 6.56
CA VAL A 50 3.37 3.36 5.99
C VAL A 50 4.63 4.21 6.06
N VAL A 51 5.13 4.62 4.89
CA VAL A 51 6.30 5.49 4.77
C VAL A 51 5.89 6.96 4.74
N GLN A 52 4.86 7.28 3.96
CA GLN A 52 4.39 8.65 3.78
C GLN A 52 2.91 8.67 3.44
N SER A 53 2.22 9.74 3.82
CA SER A 53 0.88 10.04 3.33
C SER A 53 0.78 11.52 2.97
N ARG A 54 0.18 11.81 1.82
CA ARG A 54 -0.09 13.18 1.35
C ARG A 54 -1.56 13.29 1.01
N ARG A 55 -2.17 14.40 1.40
CA ARG A 55 -3.60 14.68 1.21
C ARG A 55 -3.78 15.76 0.15
N HIS A 56 -4.82 15.62 -0.67
CA HIS A 56 -5.25 16.64 -1.61
C HIS A 56 -6.78 16.67 -1.69
N GLY A 57 -7.39 17.74 -1.18
CA GLY A 57 -8.85 17.84 -1.10
C GLY A 57 -9.44 16.68 -0.28
N ARG A 58 -10.26 15.84 -0.92
CA ARG A 58 -10.92 14.68 -0.28
C ARG A 58 -10.19 13.34 -0.49
N THR A 59 -9.05 13.35 -1.17
CA THR A 59 -8.24 12.16 -1.42
C THR A 59 -6.91 12.22 -0.68
N ALA A 60 -6.29 11.06 -0.51
CA ALA A 60 -4.93 10.91 -0.05
C ALA A 60 -4.20 9.86 -0.86
N VAL A 61 -2.90 10.07 -1.03
CA VAL A 61 -1.97 9.06 -1.52
C VAL A 61 -1.11 8.62 -0.34
N THR A 62 -1.21 7.35 0.01
CA THR A 62 -0.43 6.70 1.06
C THR A 62 0.59 5.75 0.42
N LEU A 63 1.84 5.93 0.80
CA LEU A 63 2.96 5.15 0.32
C LEU A 63 3.33 4.11 1.36
N LEU A 64 3.30 2.84 0.95
CA LEU A 64 3.55 1.66 1.76
C LEU A 64 4.83 0.98 1.27
N ALA A 65 5.67 0.49 2.18
CA ALA A 65 6.80 -0.36 1.86
C ALA A 65 6.56 -1.77 2.39
N ARG A 66 6.76 -2.81 1.57
CA ARG A 66 6.76 -4.21 2.02
C ARG A 66 7.96 -4.38 2.96
N ARG A 67 7.70 -4.80 4.19
CA ARG A 67 8.74 -5.14 5.17
C ARG A 67 9.59 -6.27 4.62
N GLU A 68 10.88 -6.25 4.93
CA GLU A 68 11.71 -7.44 4.77
C GLU A 68 11.20 -8.47 5.79
N GLY A 69 10.50 -9.51 5.33
CA GLY A 69 10.11 -10.62 6.20
C GLY A 69 11.35 -11.33 6.77
N PRO A 70 11.23 -12.11 7.85
CA PRO A 70 12.30 -13.02 8.24
C PRO A 70 12.58 -13.94 7.05
N ARG A 71 13.84 -13.96 6.59
CA ARG A 71 14.30 -14.89 5.56
C ARG A 71 14.24 -16.33 6.07
#